data_AF-A0A9D8Q1J4-F1
#
_entry.id   AF-A0A9D8Q1J4-F1
#
_cell.length_a   1.000
_cell.length_b   1.000
_cell.length_c   1.000
_cell.angle_alpha   90.00
_cell.angle_beta   90.00
_cell.angle_gamma   90.00
#
_symmetry.space_group_name_H-M   'P 1'
#
loop_
_entity.id
_entity.type
_entity.pdbx_description
1 polymer ?
#
loop_
_entity_poly.entity_id
_entity_poly.type
_entity_poly.pdbx_seq_one_letter_code
_entity_poly.pdbx_strand_id
1 'polypeptide(L)'
;MRQTIRFIRKGHMVELDQMAPTTMLLDYLREVERATGTKEGCGEGDCGACTVAVGRLKDGKLAYEPVNACIHMLGQVDGCEIVTVEDIAEDDGKLHPIQAAMVQSHASQCGFCTPGFVMSLFTLYQSTDGKLRRDEVNDWIAGNLCRCTGYRPIVDAAVAASAGTRNDRFRVAARDTAGLLSFLADNDDVFIGDS
;
A
#
# COMPACT_ATOMS: atom_id res chain seq x y z
N MET A 1 -6.48 11.05 -25.88
CA MET A 1 -6.88 9.74 -25.35
C MET A 1 -5.68 8.81 -25.44
N ARG A 2 -5.12 8.46 -24.29
CA ARG A 2 -4.00 7.52 -24.17
C ARG A 2 -4.50 6.08 -24.29
N GLN A 3 -3.60 5.21 -24.73
CA GLN A 3 -3.80 3.76 -24.79
C GLN A 3 -2.98 3.03 -23.71
N THR A 4 -2.38 3.80 -22.79
CA THR A 4 -1.48 3.30 -21.76
C THR A 4 -1.85 3.89 -20.41
N ILE A 5 -1.75 3.08 -19.36
CA ILE A 5 -1.75 3.61 -17.99
C ILE A 5 -0.33 3.94 -17.57
N ARG A 6 -0.19 4.98 -16.75
CA ARG A 6 1.08 5.43 -16.19
C ARG A 6 0.96 5.62 -14.69
N PHE A 7 1.87 5.00 -13.94
CA PHE A 7 1.86 5.05 -12.48
C PHE A 7 3.27 4.96 -11.92
N ILE A 8 3.43 5.27 -10.64
CA ILE A 8 4.71 5.21 -9.93
C ILE A 8 4.79 3.88 -9.19
N ARG A 9 5.91 3.19 -9.39
CA ARG A 9 6.23 1.95 -8.72
C ARG A 9 7.70 1.96 -8.32
N LYS A 10 7.97 1.77 -7.02
CA LYS A 10 9.34 1.82 -6.44
C LYS A 10 10.09 3.11 -6.82
N GLY A 11 9.40 4.25 -6.84
CA GLY A 11 9.97 5.55 -7.20
C GLY A 11 10.20 5.78 -8.70
N HIS A 12 9.81 4.84 -9.56
CA HIS A 12 9.96 4.94 -11.02
C HIS A 12 8.59 5.01 -11.70
N MET A 13 8.51 5.74 -12.82
CA MET A 13 7.34 5.72 -13.68
C MET A 13 7.29 4.40 -14.46
N VAL A 14 6.15 3.72 -14.39
CA VAL A 14 5.81 2.52 -15.15
C VAL A 14 4.72 2.91 -16.15
N GLU A 15 4.84 2.43 -17.38
CA GLU A 15 3.85 2.61 -18.44
C GLU A 15 3.44 1.22 -18.96
N LEU A 16 2.13 0.94 -19.03
CA LEU A 16 1.58 -0.34 -19.48
C LEU A 16 0.53 -0.12 -20.58
N ASP A 17 0.63 -0.89 -21.65
CA ASP A 17 -0.22 -0.82 -22.85
C ASP A 17 -1.02 -2.11 -23.12
N GLN A 18 -0.58 -3.26 -22.62
CA GLN A 18 -1.21 -4.57 -22.82
C GLN A 18 -1.80 -5.14 -21.54
N MET A 19 -3.05 -4.78 -21.24
CA MET A 19 -3.79 -5.36 -20.12
C MET A 19 -5.28 -5.50 -20.44
N ALA A 20 -5.91 -6.56 -19.93
CA ALA A 20 -7.35 -6.68 -20.03
C ALA A 20 -8.03 -5.63 -19.11
N PRO A 21 -9.18 -5.06 -19.50
CA PRO A 21 -9.89 -4.09 -18.67
C PRO A 21 -10.29 -4.64 -17.29
N THR A 22 -10.42 -5.97 -17.19
CA THR A 22 -10.79 -6.71 -15.98
C THR A 22 -9.60 -7.19 -15.16
N THR A 23 -8.35 -6.90 -15.57
CA THR A 23 -7.17 -7.30 -14.80
C THR A 23 -7.19 -6.63 -13.43
N MET A 24 -7.12 -7.42 -12.36
CA MET A 24 -7.03 -6.87 -11.01
C MET A 24 -5.59 -6.47 -10.69
N LEU A 25 -5.43 -5.43 -9.86
CA LEU A 25 -4.12 -4.99 -9.37
C LEU A 25 -3.39 -6.13 -8.66
N LEU A 26 -4.11 -6.97 -7.91
CA LEU A 26 -3.52 -8.10 -7.21
C LEU A 26 -2.85 -9.11 -8.16
N ASP A 27 -3.53 -9.44 -9.27
CA ASP A 27 -3.03 -10.40 -10.27
C ASP A 27 -1.77 -9.85 -10.92
N TYR A 28 -1.78 -8.57 -11.31
CA TYR A 28 -0.63 -7.89 -11.86
C TYR A 28 0.59 -7.94 -10.91
N LEU A 29 0.39 -7.56 -9.64
CA LEU A 29 1.48 -7.57 -8.66
C LEU A 29 2.07 -8.97 -8.46
N ARG A 30 1.22 -9.99 -8.36
CA ARG A 30 1.66 -11.35 -8.00
C ARG A 30 2.16 -12.17 -9.18
N GLU A 31 1.48 -12.08 -10.32
CA GLU A 31 1.71 -12.97 -11.46
C GLU A 31 2.68 -12.35 -12.47
N VAL A 32 2.60 -11.03 -12.66
CA VAL A 32 3.47 -10.30 -13.60
C VAL A 32 4.70 -9.78 -12.88
N GLU A 33 4.55 -8.94 -11.85
CA GLU A 33 5.70 -8.36 -11.13
C GLU A 33 6.39 -9.34 -10.18
N ARG A 34 5.74 -10.45 -9.82
CA ARG A 34 6.20 -11.41 -8.80
C ARG A 34 6.40 -10.77 -7.41
N ALA A 35 5.74 -9.65 -7.14
CA ALA A 35 5.60 -9.06 -5.81
C ALA A 35 4.57 -9.86 -5.00
N THR A 36 5.01 -10.99 -4.47
CA THR A 36 4.12 -12.01 -3.87
C THR A 36 3.81 -11.78 -2.39
N GLY A 37 4.33 -10.73 -1.77
CA GLY A 37 4.04 -10.30 -0.39
C GLY A 37 2.57 -9.98 -0.20
N THR A 38 1.96 -9.28 -1.15
CA THR A 38 0.50 -9.06 -1.20
C THR A 38 -0.22 -10.38 -1.44
N LYS A 39 -1.23 -10.71 -0.61
CA LYS A 39 -1.89 -12.03 -0.61
C LYS A 39 -3.31 -11.97 -1.11
N GLU A 40 -3.73 -13.04 -1.79
CA GLU A 40 -5.15 -13.31 -2.06
C GLU A 40 -5.72 -14.15 -0.91
N GLY A 41 -6.72 -13.60 -0.21
CA GLY A 41 -7.39 -14.30 0.89
C GLY A 41 -8.84 -14.67 0.56
N CYS A 42 -9.68 -13.67 0.27
CA CYS A 42 -11.11 -13.85 0.00
C CYS A 42 -11.54 -13.49 -1.44
N GLY A 43 -10.79 -12.64 -2.15
CA GLY A 43 -11.14 -12.20 -3.51
C GLY A 43 -12.29 -11.18 -3.60
N GLU A 44 -12.88 -10.77 -2.48
CA GLU A 44 -14.08 -9.91 -2.45
C GLU A 44 -13.92 -8.64 -1.59
N GLY A 45 -12.73 -8.38 -1.06
CA GLY A 45 -12.41 -7.14 -0.31
C GLY A 45 -12.61 -7.22 1.22
N ASP A 46 -13.11 -8.31 1.75
CA ASP A 46 -13.45 -8.41 3.18
C ASP A 46 -12.26 -8.68 4.12
N CYS A 47 -11.27 -9.47 3.69
CA CYS A 47 -10.22 -9.94 4.62
C CYS A 47 -9.03 -8.99 4.79
N GLY A 48 -8.83 -8.05 3.86
CA GLY A 48 -7.70 -7.11 3.85
C GLY A 48 -6.31 -7.76 3.70
N ALA A 49 -6.19 -9.05 3.34
CA ALA A 49 -4.87 -9.68 3.15
C ALA A 49 -4.13 -9.13 1.90
N CYS A 50 -4.88 -8.54 0.97
CA CYS A 50 -4.41 -7.93 -0.26
C CYS A 50 -4.19 -6.42 -0.15
N THR A 51 -4.17 -5.84 1.06
CA THR A 51 -4.05 -4.39 1.21
C THR A 51 -2.70 -3.90 0.67
N VAL A 52 -2.75 -2.91 -0.19
CA VAL A 52 -1.62 -2.11 -0.67
C VAL A 52 -1.88 -0.64 -0.32
N ALA A 53 -0.82 0.18 -0.35
CA ALA A 53 -0.97 1.62 -0.20
C ALA A 53 -1.00 2.29 -1.57
N VAL A 54 -1.98 3.16 -1.75
CA VAL A 54 -2.19 3.91 -2.98
C VAL A 54 -1.95 5.39 -2.70
N GLY A 55 -0.90 5.94 -3.28
CA GLY A 55 -0.51 7.34 -3.20
C GLY A 55 -1.21 8.19 -4.25
N ARG A 56 -1.82 9.31 -3.81
CA ARG A 56 -2.44 10.33 -4.68
C ARG A 56 -2.12 11.72 -4.16
N LEU A 57 -2.30 12.72 -5.04
CA LEU A 57 -2.35 14.10 -4.60
C LEU A 57 -3.74 14.43 -4.04
N LYS A 58 -3.77 14.88 -2.80
CA LYS A 58 -4.92 15.48 -2.12
C LYS A 58 -4.53 16.88 -1.69
N ASP A 59 -5.22 17.89 -2.21
CA ASP A 59 -4.89 19.30 -1.98
C ASP A 59 -3.42 19.64 -2.27
N GLY A 60 -2.88 19.06 -3.36
CA GLY A 60 -1.49 19.24 -3.80
C GLY A 60 -0.44 18.52 -2.93
N LYS A 61 -0.86 17.69 -1.97
CA LYS A 61 0.04 16.91 -1.11
C LYS A 61 -0.14 15.42 -1.35
N LEU A 62 0.96 14.68 -1.30
CA LEU A 62 0.93 13.22 -1.34
C LEU A 62 0.21 12.68 -0.09
N ALA A 63 -0.82 11.88 -0.32
CA ALA A 63 -1.55 11.13 0.69
C ALA A 63 -1.65 9.67 0.28
N TYR A 64 -1.53 8.76 1.24
CA TYR A 64 -1.64 7.32 1.02
C TYR A 64 -2.93 6.80 1.64
N GLU A 65 -3.65 5.98 0.87
CA GLU A 65 -4.88 5.31 1.32
C GLU A 65 -4.72 3.78 1.19
N PRO A 66 -5.24 3.00 2.14
CA PRO A 66 -5.23 1.55 2.04
C PRO A 66 -6.28 1.08 1.04
N VAL A 67 -5.89 0.22 0.09
CA VAL A 67 -6.78 -0.30 -0.96
C VAL A 67 -6.67 -1.81 -1.05
N ASN A 68 -7.81 -2.48 -1.22
CA ASN A 68 -7.89 -3.91 -1.47
C ASN A 68 -7.54 -4.21 -2.93
N ALA A 69 -6.33 -4.71 -3.19
CA ALA A 69 -5.87 -4.98 -4.55
C ALA A 69 -6.70 -6.04 -5.30
N CYS A 70 -7.41 -6.94 -4.59
CA CYS A 70 -8.23 -8.00 -5.21
C CYS A 70 -9.48 -7.49 -5.92
N ILE A 71 -9.96 -6.29 -5.58
CA ILE A 71 -11.16 -5.67 -6.18
C ILE A 71 -10.85 -4.31 -6.81
N HIS A 72 -9.56 -3.98 -6.96
CA HIS A 72 -9.11 -2.76 -7.60
C HIS A 72 -8.61 -3.10 -9.00
N MET A 73 -9.27 -2.58 -10.03
CA MET A 73 -8.85 -2.85 -11.41
C MET A 73 -7.51 -2.15 -11.67
N LEU A 74 -6.62 -2.81 -12.41
CA LEU A 74 -5.31 -2.26 -12.75
C LEU A 74 -5.43 -0.91 -13.46
N GLY A 75 -6.46 -0.72 -14.30
CA GLY A 75 -6.74 0.57 -14.95
C GLY A 75 -6.93 1.75 -14.00
N GLN A 76 -7.37 1.51 -12.76
CA GLN A 76 -7.63 2.55 -11.78
C GLN A 76 -6.36 3.09 -11.10
N VAL A 77 -5.18 2.52 -11.43
CA VAL A 77 -3.89 2.98 -10.91
C VAL A 77 -3.21 4.03 -11.79
N ASP A 78 -3.82 4.44 -12.91
CA ASP A 78 -3.30 5.57 -13.70
C ASP A 78 -3.20 6.85 -12.87
N GLY A 79 -2.06 7.53 -12.92
CA GLY A 79 -1.81 8.76 -12.15
C GLY A 79 -1.52 8.54 -10.66
N CYS A 80 -1.11 7.33 -10.26
CA CYS A 80 -1.02 6.92 -8.86
C CYS A 80 0.39 6.49 -8.47
N GLU A 81 0.70 6.42 -7.18
CA GLU A 81 1.80 5.59 -6.68
C GLU A 81 1.22 4.32 -6.04
N ILE A 82 1.79 3.17 -6.36
CA ILE A 82 1.46 1.91 -5.69
C ILE A 82 2.65 1.51 -4.80
N VAL A 83 2.37 1.16 -3.55
CA VAL A 83 3.35 0.70 -2.56
C VAL A 83 2.85 -0.61 -1.93
N THR A 84 3.70 -1.61 -1.88
CA THR A 84 3.45 -2.95 -1.32
C THR A 84 4.34 -3.22 -0.11
N VAL A 85 4.10 -4.33 0.58
CA VAL A 85 4.83 -4.68 1.80
C VAL A 85 6.34 -4.85 1.56
N GLU A 86 6.74 -5.25 0.36
CA GLU A 86 8.13 -5.42 -0.02
C GLU A 86 8.88 -4.09 -0.16
N ASP A 87 8.17 -3.00 -0.47
CA ASP A 87 8.81 -1.73 -0.84
C ASP A 87 9.14 -0.84 0.35
N ILE A 88 8.52 -1.10 1.50
CA ILE A 88 8.62 -0.21 2.65
C ILE A 88 9.88 -0.44 3.50
N ALA A 89 10.55 -1.58 3.32
CA ALA A 89 11.86 -1.80 3.90
C ALA A 89 12.93 -0.99 3.16
N GLU A 90 13.99 -0.61 3.86
CA GLU A 90 15.13 0.04 3.25
C GLU A 90 15.96 -0.95 2.41
N ASP A 91 16.76 -0.44 1.47
CA ASP A 91 17.54 -1.26 0.53
C ASP A 91 18.64 -2.05 1.24
N ASP A 92 19.10 -1.57 2.40
CA ASP A 92 20.03 -2.26 3.30
C ASP A 92 19.35 -3.35 4.15
N GLY A 93 18.05 -3.58 3.94
CA GLY A 93 17.22 -4.55 4.65
C GLY A 93 16.67 -4.04 5.99
N LYS A 94 16.93 -2.78 6.36
CA LYS A 94 16.34 -2.21 7.57
C LYS A 94 14.82 -2.11 7.43
N LEU A 95 14.12 -2.78 8.32
CA LEU A 95 12.66 -2.81 8.33
C LEU A 95 12.05 -1.43 8.58
N HIS A 96 10.91 -1.16 7.94
CA HIS A 96 10.06 -0.03 8.29
C HIS A 96 9.65 -0.09 9.77
N PRO A 97 9.47 1.04 10.49
CA PRO A 97 9.03 1.04 11.89
C PRO A 97 7.82 0.14 12.19
N ILE A 98 6.83 0.13 11.30
CA ILE A 98 5.66 -0.77 11.40
C ILE A 98 6.07 -2.25 11.30
N GLN A 99 6.89 -2.63 10.32
CA GLN A 99 7.37 -4.01 10.17
C GLN A 99 8.18 -4.45 11.40
N ALA A 100 9.10 -3.60 11.87
CA ALA A 100 9.93 -3.86 13.03
C ALA A 100 9.09 -4.06 14.30
N ALA A 101 8.08 -3.19 14.53
CA ALA A 101 7.20 -3.30 15.68
C ALA A 101 6.33 -4.57 15.65
N MET A 102 5.86 -4.97 14.47
CA MET A 102 5.10 -6.22 14.29
C MET A 102 5.93 -7.45 14.69
N VAL A 103 7.22 -7.47 14.33
CA VAL A 103 8.16 -8.53 14.73
C VAL A 103 8.39 -8.51 16.24
N GLN A 104 8.74 -7.36 16.79
CA GLN A 104 9.10 -7.20 18.21
C GLN A 104 7.94 -7.52 19.16
N SER A 105 6.70 -7.25 18.74
CA SER A 105 5.50 -7.44 19.58
C SER A 105 4.83 -8.80 19.38
N HIS A 106 5.47 -9.73 18.65
CA HIS A 106 4.90 -11.03 18.31
C HIS A 106 3.52 -10.92 17.63
N ALA A 107 3.35 -9.92 16.76
CA ALA A 107 2.09 -9.59 16.09
C ALA A 107 1.82 -10.44 14.84
N SER A 108 2.60 -11.50 14.63
CA SER A 108 2.49 -12.42 13.50
C SER A 108 2.67 -13.85 13.97
N GLN A 109 1.76 -14.74 13.55
CA GLN A 109 1.85 -16.19 13.79
C GLN A 109 1.98 -16.95 12.47
N CYS A 110 0.87 -17.28 11.80
CA CYS A 110 0.94 -17.92 10.47
C CYS A 110 1.52 -17.02 9.38
N GLY A 111 1.52 -15.70 9.60
CA GLY A 111 2.11 -14.70 8.70
C GLY A 111 1.25 -14.30 7.51
N PHE A 112 0.15 -15.00 7.21
CA PHE A 112 -0.60 -14.77 5.97
C PHE A 112 -1.26 -13.39 5.89
N CYS A 113 -1.88 -12.93 6.98
CA CYS A 113 -2.53 -11.61 7.04
C CYS A 113 -1.54 -10.46 7.30
N THR A 114 -0.30 -10.78 7.71
CA THR A 114 0.68 -9.78 8.18
C THR A 114 0.97 -8.69 7.14
N PRO A 115 1.15 -9.00 5.84
CA PRO A 115 1.31 -7.97 4.80
C PRO A 115 0.17 -6.94 4.78
N GLY A 116 -1.08 -7.41 4.84
CA GLY A 116 -2.25 -6.55 4.82
C GLY A 116 -2.30 -5.59 6.01
N PHE A 117 -2.10 -6.11 7.23
CA PHE A 117 -2.02 -5.27 8.42
C PHE A 117 -0.88 -4.26 8.36
N VAL A 118 0.30 -4.69 7.89
CA VAL A 118 1.46 -3.80 7.75
C VAL A 118 1.13 -2.64 6.81
N MET A 119 0.47 -2.90 5.67
CA MET A 119 0.12 -1.85 4.72
C MET A 119 -0.99 -0.93 5.23
N SER A 120 -2.03 -1.45 5.89
CA SER A 120 -3.02 -0.61 6.57
C SER A 120 -2.37 0.31 7.60
N LEU A 121 -1.53 -0.24 8.48
CA LEU A 121 -0.83 0.54 9.49
C LEU A 121 0.19 1.52 8.91
N PHE A 122 0.85 1.18 7.80
CA PHE A 122 1.72 2.09 7.07
C PHE A 122 0.96 3.34 6.59
N THR A 123 -0.23 3.18 6.00
CA THR A 123 -1.02 4.33 5.55
C THR A 123 -1.48 5.21 6.71
N LEU A 124 -1.90 4.61 7.84
CA LEU A 124 -2.21 5.35 9.07
C LEU A 124 -0.97 6.11 9.58
N TYR A 125 0.18 5.44 9.62
CA TYR A 125 1.45 6.02 10.05
C TYR A 125 1.85 7.23 9.20
N GLN A 126 1.65 7.17 7.88
CA GLN A 126 1.90 8.31 7.01
C GLN A 126 0.92 9.47 7.23
N SER A 127 -0.36 9.16 7.48
CA SER A 127 -1.40 10.18 7.69
C SER A 127 -1.33 10.88 9.06
N THR A 128 -0.77 10.22 10.08
CA THR A 128 -0.71 10.70 11.47
C THR A 128 0.67 11.20 11.87
N ASP A 129 1.57 11.39 10.89
CA ASP A 129 2.98 11.76 11.13
C ASP A 129 3.68 10.83 12.14
N GLY A 130 3.38 9.52 12.03
CA GLY A 130 3.93 8.46 12.86
C GLY A 130 3.35 8.37 14.28
N LYS A 131 2.29 9.11 14.61
CA LYS A 131 1.68 9.13 15.95
C LYS A 131 0.37 8.33 15.98
N LEU A 132 0.47 7.03 16.18
CA LEU A 132 -0.66 6.11 16.13
C LEU A 132 -1.32 5.99 17.51
N ARG A 133 -2.59 6.36 17.61
CA ARG A 133 -3.40 6.14 18.82
C ARG A 133 -4.19 4.84 18.70
N ARG A 134 -4.45 4.22 19.85
CA ARG A 134 -5.07 2.89 19.91
C ARG A 134 -6.46 2.85 19.27
N ASP A 135 -7.28 3.86 19.51
CA ASP A 135 -8.61 4.04 18.93
C ASP A 135 -8.53 4.12 17.39
N GLU A 136 -7.70 5.02 16.87
CA GLU A 136 -7.48 5.16 15.42
C GLU A 136 -6.96 3.87 14.79
N VAL A 137 -6.03 3.18 15.45
CA VAL A 137 -5.50 1.91 14.97
C VAL A 137 -6.60 0.86 14.83
N ASN A 138 -7.50 0.73 15.82
CA ASN A 138 -8.59 -0.24 15.76
C ASN A 138 -9.53 0.04 14.59
N ASP A 139 -9.90 1.31 14.39
CA ASP A 139 -10.78 1.71 13.28
C ASP A 139 -10.09 1.46 11.94
N TRP A 140 -8.80 1.81 11.83
CA TRP A 140 -8.05 1.73 10.58
C TRP A 140 -7.78 0.30 10.11
N ILE A 141 -7.67 -0.67 11.04
CA ILE A 141 -7.45 -2.09 10.71
C ILE A 141 -8.74 -2.91 10.71
N ALA A 142 -9.91 -2.28 10.85
CA ALA A 142 -11.20 -2.99 10.92
C ALA A 142 -11.50 -3.83 9.67
N GLY A 143 -10.92 -3.46 8.52
CA GLY A 143 -10.98 -4.22 7.27
C GLY A 143 -9.93 -5.33 7.11
N ASN A 144 -9.14 -5.62 8.15
CA ASN A 144 -8.11 -6.66 8.12
C ASN A 144 -8.47 -7.78 9.10
N LEU A 145 -8.57 -9.02 8.60
CA LEU A 145 -8.93 -10.18 9.42
C LEU A 145 -7.69 -10.99 9.83
N CYS A 146 -7.62 -11.35 11.11
CA CYS A 146 -6.61 -12.26 11.63
C CYS A 146 -7.26 -13.41 12.39
N ARG A 147 -6.93 -14.65 12.02
CA ARG A 147 -7.45 -15.85 12.70
C ARG A 147 -6.57 -16.36 13.84
N CYS A 148 -5.36 -15.84 14.00
CA CYS A 148 -4.34 -16.43 14.87
C CYS A 148 -4.01 -15.57 16.11
N THR A 149 -3.84 -14.25 15.94
CA THR A 149 -3.18 -13.41 16.96
C THR A 149 -4.12 -12.89 18.05
N GLY A 150 -5.43 -12.90 17.80
CA GLY A 150 -6.41 -12.23 18.68
C GLY A 150 -6.28 -10.70 18.68
N TYR A 151 -5.66 -10.11 17.64
CA TYR A 151 -5.50 -8.68 17.36
C TYR A 151 -4.68 -7.85 18.35
N ARG A 152 -4.77 -8.11 19.66
CA ARG A 152 -4.06 -7.36 20.70
C ARG A 152 -2.57 -7.07 20.36
N PRO A 153 -1.73 -8.05 20.01
CA PRO A 153 -0.32 -7.75 19.72
C PRO A 153 -0.11 -6.89 18.46
N ILE A 154 -1.04 -6.90 17.50
CA ILE A 154 -1.00 -6.03 16.31
C ILE A 154 -1.25 -4.58 16.71
N VAL A 155 -2.26 -4.35 17.54
CA VAL A 155 -2.58 -3.01 18.05
C VAL A 155 -1.45 -2.48 18.92
N ASP A 156 -0.88 -3.32 19.78
CA ASP A 156 0.25 -2.94 20.65
C ASP A 156 1.49 -2.61 19.80
N ALA A 157 1.77 -3.37 18.73
CA ALA A 157 2.83 -3.07 17.77
C ALA A 157 2.66 -1.71 17.09
N ALA A 158 1.46 -1.42 16.62
CA ALA A 158 1.16 -0.15 15.94
C ALA A 158 1.44 1.06 16.85
N VAL A 159 0.99 1.01 18.11
CA VAL A 159 1.25 2.08 19.08
C VAL A 159 2.74 2.18 19.40
N ALA A 160 3.42 1.03 19.59
CA ALA A 160 4.86 0.99 19.87
C ALA A 160 5.72 1.60 18.73
N ALA A 161 5.27 1.48 17.48
CA ALA A 161 5.94 2.10 16.33
C ALA A 161 6.02 3.64 16.42
N SER A 162 5.19 4.27 17.26
CA SER A 162 5.18 5.73 17.47
C SER A 162 6.34 6.25 18.33
N ALA A 163 7.13 5.36 18.96
CA ALA A 163 8.17 5.75 19.92
C ALA A 163 9.47 6.27 19.27
N GLY A 164 9.60 6.19 17.94
CA GLY A 164 10.81 6.56 17.20
C GLY A 164 10.71 7.86 16.42
N THR A 165 11.85 8.41 16.03
CA THR A 165 11.90 9.54 15.11
C THR A 165 11.42 9.09 13.72
N ARG A 166 10.36 9.72 13.21
CA ARG A 166 9.90 9.48 11.83
C ARG A 166 11.02 9.85 10.88
N ASN A 167 11.55 8.89 10.13
CA ASN A 167 12.50 9.11 9.04
C ASN A 167 12.47 7.96 8.03
N ASP A 168 11.28 7.66 7.50
CA ASP A 168 11.12 6.71 6.39
C ASP A 168 11.41 7.38 5.03
N ARG A 169 11.82 6.56 4.05
CA ARG A 169 12.09 7.00 2.67
C ARG A 169 10.92 7.72 1.99
N PHE A 170 9.66 7.37 2.30
CA PHE A 170 8.49 7.95 1.66
C PHE A 170 8.28 9.40 2.10
N ARG A 171 8.60 9.74 3.35
CA ARG A 171 8.60 11.14 3.79
C ARG A 171 9.68 11.96 3.09
N VAL A 172 10.88 11.40 2.94
CA VAL A 172 12.00 12.07 2.28
C VAL A 172 11.67 12.31 0.80
N ALA A 173 11.13 11.31 0.12
CA ALA A 173 10.75 11.36 -1.29
C ALA A 173 9.39 12.02 -1.57
N ALA A 174 8.65 12.48 -0.54
CA ALA A 174 7.27 12.93 -0.70
C ALA A 174 7.12 14.09 -1.70
N ARG A 175 8.07 15.03 -1.70
CA ARG A 175 8.07 16.18 -2.63
C ARG A 175 8.32 15.74 -4.07
N ASP A 176 9.30 14.86 -4.28
CA ASP A 176 9.66 14.40 -5.62
C ASP A 176 8.55 13.51 -6.21
N THR A 177 7.99 12.63 -5.37
CA THR A 177 6.83 11.80 -5.71
C THR A 177 5.61 12.66 -6.04
N ALA A 178 5.34 13.71 -5.26
CA ALA A 178 4.27 14.65 -5.58
C ALA A 178 4.49 15.38 -6.92
N GLY A 179 5.74 15.69 -7.26
CA GLY A 179 6.12 16.25 -8.56
C GLY A 179 5.83 15.29 -9.71
N LEU A 180 6.20 14.01 -9.56
CA LEU A 180 5.90 12.97 -10.54
C LEU A 180 4.38 12.76 -10.70
N LEU A 181 3.64 12.67 -9.60
CA LEU A 181 2.17 12.54 -9.66
C LEU A 181 1.51 13.76 -10.33
N SER A 182 2.03 14.96 -10.09
CA SER A 182 1.54 16.18 -10.76
C SER A 182 1.81 16.12 -12.27
N PHE A 183 2.95 15.56 -12.69
CA PHE A 183 3.27 15.36 -14.11
C PHE A 183 2.37 14.30 -14.76
N LEU A 184 2.01 13.25 -14.03
CA LEU A 184 1.11 12.20 -14.51
C LEU A 184 -0.36 12.64 -14.62
N ALA A 185 -0.77 13.69 -13.91
CA ALA A 185 -2.12 14.25 -13.96
C ALA A 185 -2.36 15.07 -15.25
N ASP A 186 -2.31 14.41 -16.40
CA ASP A 186 -2.44 15.02 -17.73
C ASP A 186 -3.87 15.33 -18.18
N ASN A 187 -4.88 14.87 -17.41
CA ASN A 187 -6.32 14.96 -17.71
C ASN A 187 -6.72 14.33 -19.05
N ASP A 188 -5.89 13.44 -19.61
CA ASP A 188 -6.27 12.72 -20.82
C ASP A 188 -7.04 11.45 -20.46
N ASP A 189 -8.06 11.12 -21.26
CA ASP A 189 -8.80 9.88 -21.10
C ASP A 189 -7.90 8.69 -21.45
N VAL A 190 -7.98 7.62 -20.66
CA VAL A 190 -7.30 6.35 -20.95
C VAL A 190 -8.31 5.35 -21.50
N PHE A 191 -8.02 4.80 -22.67
CA PHE A 191 -8.76 3.69 -23.25
C PHE A 191 -8.00 2.38 -23.02
N ILE A 192 -8.69 1.37 -22.49
CA ILE A 192 -8.16 0.04 -22.21
C ILE A 192 -9.15 -0.97 -22.81
N GLY A 193 -8.66 -1.85 -23.67
CA GLY A 193 -9.45 -2.90 -24.33
C GLY A 193 -9.32 -2.90 -25.85
N ASP A 194 -9.96 -3.87 -26.50
CA ASP A 194 -10.02 -3.95 -27.95
C ASP A 194 -11.18 -3.09 -28.46
N SER A 195 -10.88 -2.19 -29.40
CA SER A 195 -11.86 -1.32 -30.08
C SER A 195 -12.78 -2.08 -31.02
#